data_AF-A0A645AUY4-F1
#
_entry.id   AF-A0A645AUY4-F1
#
_cell.length_a   1.000
_cell.length_b   1.000
_cell.length_c   1.000
_cell.angle_alpha   90.00
_cell.angle_beta   90.00
_cell.angle_gamma   90.00
#
_symmetry.space_group_name_H-M   'P 1'
#
loop_
_entity.id
_entity.type
_entity.pdbx_description
1 polymer ?
#
loop_
_entity_poly.entity_id
_entity_poly.type
_entity_poly.pdbx_seq_one_letter_code
_entity_poly.pdbx_strand_id
1 'polypeptide(L)'
;MPQVLEQAESDWENTFFSYIPNTAQICYHGMLERLWELSGGVPVRFGQIAVKDAKFRTFIADAAARKEFYMHIYDVTYGLIRPGSDTLVVIDDSIVRGNTMRNAILPILDRLAPKKIVIASAAPPIKYPDCYGIDMASLKELVAFEAAVDLLRERGRLGLLERCYENAKRELEGPAEAMTNCVRPVYDEFSDEELAAAITARLRPEGMKAELAVVYQTCADLAECCPEHTGDWYFTGNYPTPGGFRVVNRALVNYMENIDERAY
;
A
#
# COMPACT_ATOMS: atom_id res chain seq x y z
N MET A 1 -9.90 -5.57 10.95
CA MET A 1 -9.67 -5.26 12.39
C MET A 1 -8.98 -6.37 13.17
N PRO A 2 -9.36 -7.65 13.04
CA PRO A 2 -8.65 -8.75 13.72
C PRO A 2 -7.14 -8.74 13.49
N GLN A 3 -6.70 -8.59 12.23
CA GLN A 3 -5.28 -8.50 11.87
C GLN A 3 -4.53 -7.34 12.54
N VAL A 4 -5.19 -6.18 12.71
CA VAL A 4 -4.58 -5.01 13.39
C VAL A 4 -4.39 -5.30 14.87
N LEU A 5 -5.39 -5.90 15.53
CA LEU A 5 -5.32 -6.26 16.93
C LEU A 5 -4.34 -7.40 17.20
N GLU A 6 -4.20 -8.34 16.27
CA GLU A 6 -3.16 -9.37 16.33
C GLU A 6 -1.76 -8.74 16.28
N GLN A 7 -1.52 -7.81 15.35
CA GLN A 7 -0.23 -7.11 15.26
C GLN A 7 0.05 -6.21 16.47
N ALA A 8 -0.99 -5.71 17.12
CA ALA A 8 -0.93 -4.94 18.37
C ALA A 8 -0.98 -5.83 19.63
N GLU A 9 -0.95 -7.15 19.48
CA GLU A 9 -1.01 -8.14 20.58
C GLU A 9 -2.26 -7.98 21.48
N SER A 10 -3.29 -7.29 20.99
CA SER A 10 -4.47 -6.85 21.76
C SER A 10 -4.12 -6.10 23.07
N ASP A 11 -2.96 -5.44 23.12
CA ASP A 11 -2.50 -4.65 24.26
C ASP A 11 -3.15 -3.25 24.23
N TRP A 12 -4.33 -3.13 24.82
CA TRP A 12 -5.08 -1.88 24.88
C TRP A 12 -4.38 -0.77 25.66
N GLU A 13 -3.53 -1.12 26.63
CA GLU A 13 -2.85 -0.15 27.49
C GLU A 13 -1.68 0.52 26.75
N ASN A 14 -0.90 -0.28 26.03
CA ASN A 14 0.29 0.17 25.31
C ASN A 14 0.06 0.33 23.81
N THR A 15 -1.18 0.31 23.32
CA THR A 15 -1.50 0.63 21.92
C THR A 15 -2.07 2.03 21.79
N PHE A 16 -1.52 2.82 20.86
CA PHE A 16 -2.05 4.11 20.49
C PHE A 16 -2.52 4.09 19.03
N PHE A 17 -3.78 4.44 18.81
CA PHE A 17 -4.38 4.47 17.48
C PHE A 17 -4.36 5.88 16.88
N SER A 18 -3.92 5.97 15.63
CA SER A 18 -3.83 7.22 14.88
C SER A 18 -4.16 7.00 13.40
N TYR A 19 -4.05 8.06 12.60
CA TYR A 19 -4.29 8.03 11.16
C TYR A 19 -3.38 9.01 10.42
N ILE A 20 -3.23 8.81 9.11
CA ILE A 20 -2.54 9.74 8.22
C ILE A 20 -3.56 10.71 7.63
N PRO A 21 -3.46 12.03 7.92
CA PRO A 21 -4.43 12.99 7.41
C PRO A 21 -4.28 13.23 5.90
N ASN A 22 -5.36 13.53 5.16
CA ASN A 22 -6.73 13.79 5.64
C ASN A 22 -7.71 12.67 5.29
N THR A 23 -7.50 11.96 4.17
CA THR A 23 -8.44 11.02 3.55
C THR A 23 -8.75 9.80 4.42
N ALA A 24 -7.78 9.34 5.20
CA ALA A 24 -7.97 8.22 6.12
C ALA A 24 -8.86 8.55 7.34
N GLN A 25 -9.25 9.82 7.55
CA GLN A 25 -10.01 10.24 8.73
C GLN A 25 -11.37 9.52 8.85
N ILE A 26 -12.09 9.31 7.75
CA ILE A 26 -13.38 8.62 7.78
C ILE A 26 -13.19 7.15 8.18
N CYS A 27 -12.21 6.47 7.58
CA CYS A 27 -11.88 5.09 7.91
C CYS A 27 -11.42 4.97 9.38
N TYR A 28 -10.69 5.97 9.88
CA TYR A 28 -10.27 6.05 11.26
C TYR A 28 -11.45 6.15 12.23
N HIS A 29 -12.48 6.95 11.93
CA HIS A 29 -13.68 7.02 12.76
C HIS A 29 -14.41 5.67 12.84
N GLY A 30 -14.60 4.98 11.71
CA GLY A 30 -15.18 3.64 11.71
C GLY A 30 -14.32 2.61 12.48
N MET A 31 -12.99 2.73 12.40
CA MET A 31 -12.08 1.93 13.22
C MET A 31 -12.28 2.19 14.72
N LEU A 32 -12.40 3.45 15.15
CA LEU A 32 -12.61 3.79 16.56
C LEU A 32 -13.93 3.23 17.11
N GLU A 33 -15.02 3.30 16.35
CA GLU A 33 -16.30 2.70 16.72
C GLU A 33 -16.13 1.19 16.96
N ARG A 34 -15.45 0.51 16.03
CA ARG A 34 -15.20 -0.93 16.16
C ARG A 34 -14.27 -1.27 17.33
N LEU A 35 -13.24 -0.46 17.59
CA LEU A 35 -12.34 -0.64 18.73
C LEU A 35 -13.08 -0.45 20.05
N TRP A 36 -14.00 0.50 20.14
CA TRP A 36 -14.83 0.71 21.33
C TRP A 36 -15.65 -0.54 21.66
N GLU A 37 -16.32 -1.12 20.67
CA GLU A 37 -17.08 -2.36 20.83
C GLU A 37 -16.19 -3.53 21.31
N LEU A 38 -15.01 -3.69 20.71
CA LEU A 38 -14.10 -4.80 21.00
C LEU A 38 -13.35 -4.63 22.33
N SER A 39 -13.11 -3.40 22.77
CA SER A 39 -12.39 -3.11 24.01
C SER A 39 -13.15 -3.53 25.27
N GLY A 40 -14.47 -3.74 25.18
CA GLY A 40 -15.30 -4.12 26.32
C GLY A 40 -15.29 -3.09 27.46
N GLY A 41 -15.05 -1.81 27.15
CA GLY A 41 -14.98 -0.72 28.13
C GLY A 41 -13.58 -0.42 28.66
N VAL A 42 -12.55 -1.11 28.17
CA VAL A 42 -11.15 -0.73 28.42
C VAL A 42 -10.85 0.59 27.68
N PRO A 43 -10.27 1.60 28.34
CA PRO A 43 -9.94 2.86 27.67
C PRO A 43 -8.99 2.66 26.48
N VAL A 44 -9.45 3.02 25.29
CA VAL A 44 -8.63 3.01 24.06
C VAL A 44 -7.91 4.35 23.95
N ARG A 45 -6.58 4.31 23.79
CA ARG A 45 -5.77 5.52 23.55
C ARG A 45 -5.75 5.82 22.06
N PHE A 46 -6.16 7.03 21.68
CA PHE A 46 -6.22 7.43 20.28
C PHE A 46 -5.99 8.94 20.11
N GLY A 47 -5.64 9.35 18.90
CA GLY A 47 -5.47 10.76 18.57
C GLY A 47 -4.71 10.98 17.27
N GLN A 48 -4.63 12.23 16.83
CA GLN A 48 -3.86 12.58 15.64
C GLN A 48 -2.38 12.81 16.01
N ILE A 49 -1.49 11.95 15.50
CA ILE A 49 -0.04 12.10 15.64
C ILE A 49 0.53 12.81 14.43
N ALA A 50 0.29 12.27 13.23
CA ALA A 50 0.79 12.87 12.00
C ALA A 50 0.01 14.15 11.68
N VAL A 51 0.74 15.25 11.50
CA VAL A 51 0.20 16.53 11.05
C VAL A 51 0.72 16.79 9.65
N LYS A 52 -0.19 17.13 8.73
CA LYS A 52 0.17 17.48 7.36
C LYS A 52 0.00 18.98 7.15
N ASP A 53 1.09 19.69 6.85
CA ASP A 53 0.99 21.09 6.46
C ASP A 53 0.46 21.19 5.03
N ALA A 54 -0.84 21.49 4.91
CA ALA A 54 -1.53 21.61 3.63
C ALA A 54 -1.11 22.83 2.79
N LYS A 55 -0.33 23.77 3.35
CA LYS A 55 0.06 25.02 2.68
C LYS A 55 1.36 24.90 1.89
N PHE A 56 2.18 23.87 2.15
CA PHE A 56 3.38 23.61 1.36
C PHE A 56 3.02 22.91 0.04
N ARG A 57 2.85 23.70 -1.01
CA ARG A 57 2.90 23.23 -2.41
C ARG A 57 4.19 23.75 -3.02
N THR A 58 5.12 22.87 -3.39
CA THR A 58 6.41 23.28 -3.95
C THR A 58 6.23 23.84 -5.36
N PHE A 59 6.32 25.16 -5.51
CA PHE A 59 6.50 25.81 -6.80
C PHE A 59 7.96 25.61 -7.23
N ILE A 60 8.19 24.58 -8.06
CA ILE A 60 9.43 24.31 -8.81
C ILE A 60 10.68 24.11 -7.92
N ALA A 61 11.01 22.85 -7.63
CA ALA A 61 12.28 22.46 -7.00
C ALA A 61 12.88 21.22 -7.69
N ASP A 62 14.21 21.15 -7.73
CA ASP A 62 14.99 20.02 -8.26
C ASP A 62 14.68 18.70 -7.51
N ALA A 63 14.82 17.56 -8.18
CA ALA A 63 14.43 16.24 -7.66
C ALA A 63 15.12 15.88 -6.34
N ALA A 64 16.38 16.29 -6.16
CA ALA A 64 17.12 16.09 -4.91
C ALA A 64 16.56 16.94 -3.75
N ALA A 65 16.24 18.22 -4.02
CA ALA A 65 15.65 19.12 -3.03
C ALA A 65 14.26 18.63 -2.58
N ARG A 66 13.46 18.06 -3.48
CA ARG A 66 12.12 17.51 -3.13
C ARG A 66 12.19 16.48 -2.00
N LYS A 67 13.21 15.62 -1.97
CA LYS A 67 13.36 14.58 -0.93
C LYS A 67 13.50 15.17 0.48
N GLU A 68 14.22 16.28 0.61
CA GLU A 68 14.42 17.00 1.88
C GLU A 68 13.16 17.78 2.28
N PHE A 69 12.42 18.33 1.31
CA PHE A 69 11.16 19.05 1.54
C PHE A 69 10.00 18.16 2.00
N TYR A 70 9.89 16.90 1.54
CA TYR A 70 8.80 16.00 1.97
C TYR A 70 8.79 15.77 3.48
N MET A 71 9.96 15.80 4.14
CA MET A 71 10.07 15.67 5.60
C MET A 71 9.49 16.87 6.36
N HIS A 72 9.27 18.01 5.70
CA HIS A 72 8.64 19.19 6.30
C HIS A 72 7.14 19.30 6.02
N ILE A 73 6.60 18.48 5.10
CA ILE A 73 5.15 18.42 4.85
C ILE A 73 4.46 17.71 6.02
N TYR A 74 5.14 16.76 6.66
CA TYR A 74 4.60 16.00 7.76
C TYR A 74 5.43 16.20 9.03
N ASP A 75 4.74 16.46 10.13
CA ASP A 75 5.32 16.52 11.48
C ASP A 75 4.54 15.61 12.43
N VAL A 76 5.03 15.44 13.65
CA VAL A 76 4.40 14.60 14.68
C VAL A 76 4.14 15.36 15.97
N THR A 77 2.99 15.08 16.60
CA THR A 77 2.71 15.53 17.96
C THR A 77 3.47 14.67 18.97
N TYR A 78 4.36 15.29 19.76
CA TYR A 78 5.15 14.61 20.78
C TYR A 78 4.37 14.41 22.09
N GLY A 79 4.75 13.39 22.88
CA GLY A 79 4.23 13.15 24.22
C GLY A 79 2.95 12.30 24.29
N LEU A 80 2.36 11.93 23.15
CA LEU A 80 1.19 11.03 23.10
C LEU A 80 1.57 9.54 23.20
N ILE A 81 2.79 9.21 22.80
CA ILE A 81 3.37 7.88 22.75
C ILE A 81 4.44 7.76 23.84
N ARG A 82 4.50 6.61 24.51
CA ARG A 82 5.54 6.22 25.47
C ARG A 82 6.69 5.54 24.71
N PRO A 83 7.88 6.16 24.66
CA PRO A 83 9.02 5.61 23.94
C PRO A 83 9.43 4.22 24.45
N GLY A 84 9.67 3.29 23.54
CA GLY A 84 10.15 1.93 23.80
C GLY A 84 9.11 0.94 24.30
N SER A 85 7.90 1.39 24.65
CA SER A 85 6.83 0.51 25.13
C SER A 85 5.63 0.44 24.19
N ASP A 86 5.20 1.59 23.66
CA ASP A 86 3.93 1.65 22.95
C ASP A 86 4.03 1.08 21.52
N THR A 87 2.97 0.38 21.10
CA THR A 87 2.66 0.07 19.71
C THR A 87 1.84 1.21 19.11
N LEU A 88 2.34 1.79 18.02
CA LEU A 88 1.65 2.83 17.27
C LEU A 88 0.94 2.22 16.06
N VAL A 89 -0.40 2.20 16.10
CA VAL A 89 -1.24 1.79 14.97
C VAL A 89 -1.66 3.02 14.19
N VAL A 90 -1.36 3.08 12.90
CA VAL A 90 -1.72 4.21 12.03
C VAL A 90 -2.47 3.71 10.80
N ILE A 91 -3.69 4.21 10.58
CA ILE A 91 -4.45 3.93 9.37
C ILE A 91 -4.12 4.92 8.25
N ASP A 92 -3.95 4.40 7.03
CA ASP A 92 -3.83 5.16 5.79
C ASP A 92 -4.89 4.71 4.79
N ASP A 93 -5.18 5.51 3.77
CA ASP A 93 -6.16 5.14 2.75
C ASP A 93 -5.68 3.98 1.86
N SER A 94 -4.45 4.08 1.37
CA SER A 94 -3.87 3.14 0.43
C SER A 94 -2.35 3.33 0.32
N ILE A 95 -1.65 2.27 -0.10
CA ILE A 95 -0.22 2.34 -0.37
C ILE A 95 0.01 2.00 -1.85
N VAL A 96 0.24 3.02 -2.68
CA VAL A 96 0.46 2.87 -4.13
C VAL A 96 1.93 2.62 -4.47
N ARG A 97 2.76 3.66 -4.30
CA ARG A 97 4.19 3.64 -4.66
C ARG A 97 5.13 3.37 -3.48
N GLY A 98 4.60 3.43 -2.26
CA GLY A 98 5.38 3.30 -1.03
C GLY A 98 6.34 4.46 -0.70
N ASN A 99 6.73 5.30 -1.65
CA ASN A 99 7.70 6.38 -1.44
C ASN A 99 7.31 7.37 -0.32
N THR A 100 6.05 7.80 -0.26
CA THR A 100 5.59 8.70 0.81
C THR A 100 5.70 8.02 2.17
N MET A 101 5.25 6.76 2.25
CA MET A 101 5.31 5.97 3.48
C MET A 101 6.76 5.76 3.94
N ARG A 102 7.64 5.29 3.04
CA ARG A 102 9.06 5.01 3.31
C ARG A 102 9.88 6.26 3.62
N ASN A 103 9.71 7.34 2.86
CA ASN A 103 10.64 8.48 2.93
C ASN A 103 10.15 9.62 3.83
N ALA A 104 8.84 9.71 4.11
CA ALA A 104 8.28 10.77 4.94
C ALA A 104 7.61 10.23 6.20
N ILE A 105 6.61 9.35 6.08
CA ILE A 105 5.76 8.96 7.20
C ILE A 105 6.50 8.07 8.21
N LEU A 106 7.05 6.93 7.78
CA LEU A 106 7.71 6.01 8.71
C LEU A 106 8.89 6.66 9.46
N PRO A 107 9.74 7.48 8.81
CA PRO A 107 10.79 8.21 9.52
C PRO A 107 10.27 9.14 10.61
N ILE A 108 9.19 9.90 10.38
CA ILE A 108 8.66 10.82 11.40
C ILE A 108 7.98 10.06 12.55
N LEU A 109 7.32 8.94 12.27
CA LEU A 109 6.70 8.10 13.30
C LEU A 109 7.78 7.42 14.16
N ASP A 110 8.87 6.93 13.55
CA ASP A 110 10.00 6.30 14.25
C ASP A 110 10.75 7.27 15.18
N ARG A 111 10.70 8.59 14.92
CA ARG A 111 11.25 9.62 15.83
C ARG A 111 10.58 9.63 17.20
N LEU A 112 9.33 9.15 17.31
CA LEU A 112 8.63 8.98 18.57
C LEU A 112 9.13 7.76 19.37
N ALA A 113 10.01 6.96 18.76
CA ALA A 113 10.58 5.74 19.29
C ALA A 113 9.54 4.75 19.85
N PRO A 114 8.45 4.42 19.12
CA PRO A 114 7.55 3.35 19.55
C PRO A 114 8.28 2.00 19.54
N LYS A 115 7.76 1.02 20.30
CA LYS A 115 8.21 -0.39 20.23
C LYS A 115 7.98 -0.93 18.82
N LYS A 116 6.77 -0.70 18.30
CA LYS A 116 6.28 -1.22 17.02
C LYS A 116 5.40 -0.18 16.33
N ILE A 117 5.48 -0.13 15.01
CA ILE A 117 4.59 0.64 14.15
C ILE A 117 3.79 -0.35 13.30
N VAL A 118 2.47 -0.25 13.36
CA VAL A 118 1.54 -1.02 12.53
C VAL A 118 0.83 -0.05 11.59
N ILE A 119 1.12 -0.16 10.29
CA ILE A 119 0.38 0.59 9.27
C ILE A 119 -0.81 -0.25 8.83
N ALA A 120 -2.03 0.27 8.97
CA ALA A 120 -3.24 -0.35 8.45
C ALA A 120 -3.67 0.36 7.16
N SER A 121 -3.56 -0.30 6.01
CA SER A 121 -4.11 0.19 4.76
C SER A 121 -5.61 -0.11 4.70
N ALA A 122 -6.42 0.94 4.52
CA ALA A 122 -7.86 0.81 4.34
C ALA A 122 -8.26 0.22 2.98
N ALA A 123 -7.30 -0.01 2.08
CA ALA A 123 -7.47 -0.69 0.80
C ALA A 123 -6.55 -1.93 0.70
N PRO A 124 -6.91 -2.91 -0.15
CA PRO A 124 -5.99 -3.98 -0.54
C PRO A 124 -4.73 -3.48 -1.26
N PRO A 125 -3.68 -4.32 -1.40
CA PRO A 125 -2.51 -3.95 -2.18
C PRO A 125 -2.89 -3.61 -3.62
N ILE A 126 -2.45 -2.45 -4.10
CA ILE A 126 -2.69 -2.01 -5.47
C ILE A 126 -1.71 -2.74 -6.40
N LYS A 127 -2.23 -3.72 -7.14
CA LYS A 127 -1.45 -4.69 -7.92
C LYS A 127 -1.38 -4.38 -9.42
N TYR A 128 -2.37 -3.70 -9.97
CA TYR A 128 -2.48 -3.46 -11.42
C TYR A 128 -2.83 -2.00 -11.74
N PRO A 129 -2.44 -1.45 -12.90
CA PRO A 129 -2.74 -0.07 -13.27
C PRO A 129 -4.24 0.13 -13.57
N ASP A 130 -4.75 1.33 -13.33
CA ASP A 130 -6.09 1.72 -13.75
C ASP A 130 -6.12 2.21 -15.21
N CYS A 131 -7.28 2.02 -15.86
CA CYS A 131 -7.56 2.53 -17.20
C CYS A 131 -8.99 3.11 -17.36
N TYR A 132 -9.71 3.35 -16.26
CA TYR A 132 -11.11 3.80 -16.29
C TYR A 132 -11.32 5.18 -15.68
N GLY A 133 -10.24 5.93 -15.47
CA GLY A 133 -10.30 7.37 -15.17
C GLY A 133 -9.49 7.80 -13.95
N ILE A 134 -8.83 6.86 -13.26
CA ILE A 134 -7.91 7.15 -12.15
C ILE A 134 -6.48 7.21 -12.73
N ASP A 135 -5.81 8.34 -12.55
CA ASP A 135 -4.39 8.46 -12.93
C ASP A 135 -3.53 7.62 -11.97
N MET A 136 -3.16 6.42 -12.42
CA MET A 136 -2.39 5.46 -11.63
C MET A 136 -0.92 5.42 -12.04
N ALA A 137 -0.04 5.05 -11.12
CA ALA A 137 1.36 4.80 -11.39
C ALA A 137 1.57 3.67 -12.42
N SER A 138 2.69 3.71 -13.15
CA SER A 138 3.10 2.62 -14.04
C SER A 138 3.41 1.36 -13.22
N LEU A 139 3.41 0.19 -13.86
CA LEU A 139 3.62 -1.09 -13.17
C LEU A 139 4.94 -1.10 -12.35
N LYS A 140 6.02 -0.51 -12.89
CA LYS A 140 7.31 -0.35 -12.20
C LYS A 140 7.26 0.53 -10.94
N GLU A 141 6.24 1.36 -10.81
CA GLU A 141 6.08 2.30 -9.69
C GLU A 141 5.15 1.75 -8.60
N LEU A 142 4.48 0.61 -8.82
CA LEU A 142 3.62 -0.03 -7.83
C LEU A 142 4.46 -0.87 -6.87
N VAL A 143 4.40 -0.55 -5.57
CA VAL A 143 5.20 -1.25 -4.56
C VAL A 143 4.85 -2.74 -4.48
N ALA A 144 3.59 -3.10 -4.73
CA ALA A 144 3.15 -4.49 -4.75
C ALA A 144 3.77 -5.27 -5.91
N PHE A 145 3.89 -4.65 -7.09
CA PHE A 145 4.52 -5.31 -8.24
C PHE A 145 6.02 -5.49 -8.02
N GLU A 146 6.71 -4.45 -7.54
CA GLU A 146 8.12 -4.55 -7.22
C GLU A 146 8.39 -5.63 -6.15
N ALA A 147 7.54 -5.71 -5.12
CA ALA A 147 7.62 -6.75 -4.10
C ALA A 147 7.42 -8.16 -4.68
N ALA A 148 6.47 -8.35 -5.59
CA ALA A 148 6.26 -9.63 -6.27
C ALA A 148 7.47 -10.02 -7.14
N VAL A 149 8.09 -9.06 -7.84
CA VAL A 149 9.32 -9.31 -8.62
C VAL A 149 10.49 -9.68 -7.71
N ASP A 150 10.63 -9.03 -6.56
CA ASP A 150 11.66 -9.37 -5.57
C ASP A 150 11.47 -10.81 -5.06
N LEU A 151 10.24 -11.21 -4.71
CA LEU A 151 9.92 -12.58 -4.31
C LEU A 151 10.22 -13.60 -5.43
N LEU A 152 9.88 -13.29 -6.68
CA LEU A 152 10.23 -14.16 -7.81
C LEU A 152 11.74 -14.32 -7.96
N ARG A 153 12.52 -13.24 -7.74
CA ARG A 153 13.98 -13.27 -7.77
C ARG A 153 14.54 -14.15 -6.67
N GLU A 154 14.06 -13.99 -5.44
CA GLU A 154 14.48 -14.80 -4.28
C GLU A 154 14.20 -16.29 -4.49
N ARG A 155 13.11 -16.64 -5.17
CA ARG A 155 12.74 -18.04 -5.49
C ARG A 155 13.41 -18.58 -6.76
N GLY A 156 14.21 -17.79 -7.47
CA GLY A 156 14.79 -18.18 -8.75
C GLY A 156 13.75 -18.42 -9.85
N ARG A 157 12.58 -17.77 -9.76
CA ARG A 157 11.44 -17.92 -10.68
C ARG A 157 11.25 -16.75 -11.65
N LEU A 158 12.29 -15.93 -11.88
CA LEU A 158 12.22 -14.82 -12.84
C LEU A 158 11.81 -15.24 -14.25
N GLY A 159 12.10 -16.49 -14.67
CA GLY A 159 11.60 -17.01 -15.94
C GLY A 159 10.08 -17.06 -16.08
N LEU A 160 9.31 -16.98 -14.98
CA LEU A 160 7.85 -16.78 -15.05
C LEU A 160 7.51 -15.39 -15.60
N LEU A 161 8.21 -14.36 -15.13
CA LEU A 161 8.00 -12.99 -15.58
C LEU A 161 8.29 -12.86 -17.09
N GLU A 162 9.33 -13.52 -17.57
CA GLU A 162 9.65 -13.61 -19.00
C GLU A 162 8.54 -14.31 -19.81
N ARG A 163 7.96 -15.41 -19.28
CA ARG A 163 6.83 -16.08 -19.95
C ARG A 163 5.58 -15.19 -19.98
N CYS A 164 5.28 -14.49 -18.89
CA CYS A 164 4.19 -13.52 -18.83
C CYS A 164 4.37 -12.41 -19.86
N TYR A 165 5.60 -11.92 -20.03
CA TYR A 165 5.95 -10.92 -21.04
C TYR A 165 5.72 -11.41 -22.48
N GLU A 166 6.22 -12.61 -22.83
CA GLU A 166 6.02 -13.17 -24.17
C GLU A 166 4.53 -13.44 -24.46
N ASN A 167 3.77 -13.91 -23.47
CA ASN A 167 2.33 -14.06 -23.58
C ASN A 167 1.63 -12.72 -23.81
N ALA A 168 2.01 -11.67 -23.05
CA ALA A 168 1.43 -10.34 -23.19
C ALA A 168 1.67 -9.78 -24.60
N LYS A 169 2.87 -9.94 -25.17
CA LYS A 169 3.16 -9.52 -26.56
C LYS A 169 2.27 -10.23 -27.57
N ARG A 170 2.17 -11.54 -27.47
CA ARG A 170 1.31 -12.34 -28.37
C ARG A 170 -0.16 -11.94 -28.26
N GLU A 171 -0.66 -11.73 -27.04
CA GLU A 171 -2.06 -11.35 -26.84
C GLU A 171 -2.36 -9.93 -27.35
N LEU A 172 -1.41 -8.99 -27.23
CA LEU A 172 -1.55 -7.62 -27.76
C LEU A 172 -1.68 -7.56 -29.28
N GLU A 173 -1.15 -8.55 -30.00
CA GLU A 173 -1.31 -8.72 -31.45
C GLU A 173 -2.60 -9.46 -31.84
N GLY A 174 -3.24 -10.13 -30.87
CA GLY A 174 -4.43 -10.95 -31.05
C GLY A 174 -5.76 -10.18 -30.91
N PRO A 175 -6.89 -10.90 -31.04
CA PRO A 175 -8.22 -10.33 -30.82
C PRO A 175 -8.42 -9.94 -29.35
N ALA A 176 -9.07 -8.80 -29.11
CA ALA A 176 -9.24 -8.26 -27.77
C ALA A 176 -10.08 -9.18 -26.86
N GLU A 177 -11.07 -9.86 -27.45
CA GLU A 177 -12.04 -10.71 -26.77
C GLU A 177 -11.41 -11.97 -26.16
N ALA A 178 -10.25 -12.41 -26.66
CA ALA A 178 -9.52 -13.55 -26.14
C ALA A 178 -8.42 -13.17 -25.13
N MET A 179 -8.23 -11.88 -24.89
CA MET A 179 -7.15 -11.38 -24.05
C MET A 179 -7.41 -11.68 -22.58
N THR A 180 -6.35 -12.04 -21.88
CA THR A 180 -6.34 -12.31 -20.44
C THR A 180 -5.34 -11.40 -19.74
N ASN A 181 -5.40 -11.34 -18.41
CA ASN A 181 -4.40 -10.59 -17.65
C ASN A 181 -3.11 -11.41 -17.51
N CYS A 182 -2.11 -11.10 -18.34
CA CYS A 182 -0.82 -11.79 -18.33
C CYS A 182 0.05 -11.46 -17.11
N VAL A 183 -0.30 -10.44 -16.33
CA VAL A 183 0.41 -10.08 -15.08
C VAL A 183 -0.08 -10.94 -13.91
N ARG A 184 -1.35 -11.37 -13.91
CA ARG A 184 -1.95 -12.12 -12.80
C ARG A 184 -1.12 -13.33 -12.34
N PRO A 185 -0.55 -14.17 -13.24
CA PRO A 185 0.30 -15.29 -12.81
C PRO A 185 1.53 -14.90 -11.98
N VAL A 186 2.02 -13.64 -12.08
CA VAL A 186 3.11 -13.14 -11.22
C VAL A 186 2.69 -13.11 -9.76
N TYR A 187 1.43 -12.74 -9.49
CA TYR A 187 0.91 -12.64 -8.13
C TYR A 187 0.38 -13.97 -7.59
N ASP A 188 -0.14 -14.85 -8.46
CA ASP A 188 -0.69 -16.17 -8.07
C ASP A 188 0.37 -17.11 -7.44
N GLU A 189 1.65 -16.76 -7.53
CA GLU A 189 2.79 -17.47 -6.93
C GLU A 189 2.92 -17.28 -5.40
N PHE A 190 2.19 -16.31 -4.85
CA PHE A 190 2.33 -15.86 -3.47
C PHE A 190 0.97 -15.80 -2.78
N SER A 191 0.97 -16.12 -1.50
CA SER A 191 -0.13 -15.75 -0.60
C SER A 191 -0.18 -14.24 -0.41
N ASP A 192 -1.34 -13.72 0.00
CA ASP A 192 -1.50 -12.30 0.31
C ASP A 192 -0.59 -11.90 1.50
N GLU A 193 -0.35 -12.82 2.45
CA GLU A 193 0.56 -12.62 3.58
C GLU A 193 2.02 -12.47 3.13
N GLU A 194 2.49 -13.32 2.20
CA GLU A 194 3.84 -13.23 1.65
C GLU A 194 4.05 -11.93 0.88
N LEU A 195 3.06 -11.52 0.08
CA LEU A 195 3.10 -10.26 -0.64
C LEU A 195 3.13 -9.06 0.33
N ALA A 196 2.27 -9.06 1.35
CA ALA A 196 2.24 -8.01 2.36
C ALA A 196 3.56 -7.91 3.14
N ALA A 197 4.19 -9.05 3.46
CA ALA A 197 5.50 -9.09 4.10
C ALA A 197 6.61 -8.51 3.19
N ALA A 198 6.61 -8.86 1.91
CA ALA A 198 7.56 -8.32 0.94
C ALA A 198 7.37 -6.81 0.74
N ILE A 199 6.12 -6.33 0.68
CA ILE A 199 5.83 -4.89 0.64
C ILE A 199 6.33 -4.21 1.92
N THR A 200 6.06 -4.79 3.10
CA THR A 200 6.55 -4.27 4.39
C THR A 200 8.07 -4.10 4.40
N ALA A 201 8.80 -5.09 3.88
CA ALA A 201 10.26 -5.01 3.75
C ALA A 201 10.71 -3.85 2.85
N ARG A 202 10.05 -3.64 1.70
CA ARG A 202 10.34 -2.51 0.80
C ARG A 202 10.04 -1.14 1.42
N LEU A 203 8.99 -1.06 2.24
CA LEU A 203 8.59 0.17 2.91
C LEU A 203 9.52 0.56 4.06
N ARG A 204 10.22 -0.42 4.66
CA ARG A 204 11.12 -0.17 5.79
C ARG A 204 12.25 0.80 5.41
N PRO A 205 12.34 1.98 6.04
CA PRO A 205 13.45 2.90 5.84
C PRO A 205 14.74 2.34 6.44
N GLU A 206 15.87 2.74 5.88
CA GLU A 206 17.18 2.40 6.44
C GLU A 206 17.35 3.04 7.82
N GLY A 207 17.85 2.28 8.80
CA GLY A 207 18.08 2.76 10.16
C GLY A 207 16.84 2.86 11.07
N MET A 208 15.65 2.47 10.58
CA MET A 208 14.43 2.43 11.38
C MET A 208 14.59 1.50 12.60
N LYS A 209 14.23 2.00 13.79
CA LYS A 209 14.41 1.28 15.06
C LYS A 209 13.21 0.44 15.45
N ALA A 210 12.00 0.98 15.29
CA ALA A 210 10.77 0.26 15.63
C ALA A 210 10.60 -1.00 14.76
N GLU A 211 9.92 -2.00 15.32
CA GLU A 211 9.34 -3.07 14.51
C GLU A 211 8.30 -2.46 13.55
N LEU A 212 8.22 -2.98 12.31
CA LEU A 212 7.26 -2.51 11.32
C LEU A 212 6.38 -3.67 10.88
N ALA A 213 5.07 -3.49 10.93
CA ALA A 213 4.09 -4.35 10.29
C ALA A 213 3.18 -3.51 9.39
N VAL A 214 2.79 -4.06 8.24
CA VAL A 214 1.76 -3.47 7.38
C VAL A 214 0.64 -4.47 7.20
N VAL A 215 -0.57 -4.05 7.53
CA VAL A 215 -1.80 -4.82 7.39
C VAL A 215 -2.61 -4.20 6.26
N TYR A 216 -3.08 -5.03 5.34
CA TYR A 216 -3.96 -4.61 4.26
C TYR A 216 -5.37 -5.13 4.48
N GLN A 217 -6.38 -4.34 4.13
CA GLN A 217 -7.72 -4.86 3.93
C GLN A 217 -7.68 -5.94 2.83
N THR A 218 -8.40 -7.05 3.02
CA THR A 218 -8.49 -8.08 1.98
C THR A 218 -9.48 -7.68 0.89
N CYS A 219 -9.34 -8.21 -0.33
CA CYS A 219 -10.33 -7.99 -1.39
C CYS A 219 -11.72 -8.55 -1.00
N ALA A 220 -11.76 -9.62 -0.21
CA ALA A 220 -13.00 -10.21 0.29
C ALA A 220 -13.71 -9.26 1.27
N ASP A 221 -12.98 -8.71 2.25
CA ASP A 221 -13.53 -7.73 3.18
C ASP A 221 -14.00 -6.45 2.47
N LEU A 222 -13.25 -6.00 1.46
CA LEU A 222 -13.64 -4.85 0.65
C LEU A 222 -14.97 -5.11 -0.08
N ALA A 223 -15.13 -6.29 -0.69
CA ALA A 223 -16.36 -6.66 -1.37
C ALA A 223 -17.56 -6.76 -0.40
N GLU A 224 -17.34 -7.22 0.83
CA GLU A 224 -18.37 -7.24 1.87
C GLU A 224 -18.77 -5.82 2.32
N CYS A 225 -17.78 -4.92 2.46
CA CYS A 225 -18.03 -3.53 2.87
C CYS A 225 -18.68 -2.68 1.78
N CYS A 226 -18.46 -3.02 0.50
CA CYS A 226 -18.88 -2.24 -0.66
C CYS A 226 -19.56 -3.12 -1.73
N PRO A 227 -20.65 -3.82 -1.41
CA PRO A 227 -21.22 -4.87 -2.27
C PRO A 227 -21.81 -4.34 -3.59
N GLU A 228 -22.18 -3.06 -3.64
CA GLU A 228 -22.72 -2.40 -4.84
C GLU A 228 -21.62 -1.80 -5.73
N HIS A 229 -20.35 -1.86 -5.32
CA HIS A 229 -19.23 -1.26 -6.04
C HIS A 229 -18.33 -2.35 -6.64
N THR A 230 -18.29 -2.42 -7.98
CA THR A 230 -17.51 -3.42 -8.73
C THR A 230 -16.11 -2.94 -9.13
N GLY A 231 -15.67 -1.82 -8.57
CA GLY A 231 -14.44 -1.12 -8.94
C GLY A 231 -13.16 -1.71 -8.35
N ASP A 232 -12.88 -3.00 -8.55
CA ASP A 232 -11.82 -3.73 -7.84
C ASP A 232 -10.64 -4.22 -8.71
N TRP A 233 -10.67 -3.96 -10.02
CA TRP A 233 -9.75 -4.57 -11.00
C TRP A 233 -8.27 -4.29 -10.73
N TYR A 234 -7.94 -3.16 -10.10
CA TYR A 234 -6.56 -2.83 -9.75
C TYR A 234 -6.06 -3.56 -8.49
N PHE A 235 -6.96 -4.18 -7.73
CA PHE A 235 -6.64 -5.13 -6.67
C PHE A 235 -6.72 -6.58 -7.16
N THR A 236 -7.74 -6.93 -7.95
CA THR A 236 -8.05 -8.33 -8.31
C THR A 236 -7.41 -8.77 -9.62
N GLY A 237 -7.15 -7.83 -10.53
CA GLY A 237 -6.72 -8.08 -11.90
C GLY A 237 -7.87 -8.46 -12.83
N ASN A 238 -9.12 -8.44 -12.34
CA ASN A 238 -10.31 -8.78 -13.11
C ASN A 238 -10.88 -7.52 -13.79
N TYR A 239 -10.32 -7.14 -14.93
CA TYR A 239 -10.79 -5.98 -15.67
C TYR A 239 -12.20 -6.23 -16.28
N PRO A 240 -13.12 -5.26 -16.19
CA PRO A 240 -14.48 -5.41 -16.72
C PRO A 240 -14.55 -5.34 -18.25
N THR A 241 -13.48 -4.91 -18.93
CA THR A 241 -13.47 -4.80 -20.40
C THR A 241 -12.19 -5.37 -21.02
N PRO A 242 -12.25 -5.84 -22.29
CA PRO A 242 -11.06 -6.21 -23.07
C PRO A 242 -10.00 -5.10 -23.15
N GLY A 243 -10.43 -3.83 -23.14
CA GLY A 243 -9.54 -2.68 -23.10
C GLY A 243 -8.68 -2.64 -21.83
N GLY A 244 -9.23 -3.06 -20.69
CA GLY A 244 -8.48 -3.14 -19.44
C GLY A 244 -7.39 -4.21 -19.49
N PHE A 245 -7.68 -5.38 -20.05
CA PHE A 245 -6.65 -6.41 -20.28
C PHE A 245 -5.54 -5.90 -21.22
N ARG A 246 -5.88 -5.10 -22.23
CA ARG A 246 -4.90 -4.48 -23.13
C ARG A 246 -3.96 -3.55 -22.37
N VAL A 247 -4.50 -2.74 -21.46
CA VAL A 247 -3.68 -1.80 -20.67
C VAL A 247 -2.75 -2.54 -19.72
N VAL A 248 -3.21 -3.54 -18.97
CA VAL A 248 -2.33 -4.29 -18.05
C VAL A 248 -1.25 -5.09 -18.80
N ASN A 249 -1.59 -5.70 -19.93
CA ASN A 249 -0.61 -6.42 -20.76
C ASN A 249 0.40 -5.45 -21.38
N ARG A 250 -0.05 -4.29 -21.87
CA ARG A 250 0.84 -3.23 -22.36
C ARG A 250 1.75 -2.70 -21.24
N ALA A 251 1.23 -2.55 -20.02
CA ALA A 251 2.02 -2.11 -18.88
C ALA A 251 3.14 -3.10 -18.52
N LEU A 252 2.90 -4.41 -18.65
CA LEU A 252 3.93 -5.43 -18.49
C LEU A 252 5.00 -5.35 -19.58
N VAL A 253 4.59 -5.18 -20.84
CA VAL A 253 5.53 -4.98 -21.96
C VAL A 253 6.39 -3.74 -21.72
N ASN A 254 5.78 -2.61 -21.36
CA ASN A 254 6.50 -1.39 -21.06
C ASN A 254 7.51 -1.58 -19.90
N TYR A 255 7.12 -2.31 -18.85
CA TYR A 255 8.02 -2.66 -17.74
C TYR A 255 9.25 -3.43 -18.23
N MET A 256 9.04 -4.50 -19.00
CA MET A 256 10.11 -5.40 -19.46
C MET A 256 11.03 -4.75 -20.49
N GLU A 257 10.50 -3.83 -21.30
CA GLU A 257 11.24 -3.11 -22.33
C GLU A 257 11.83 -1.78 -21.81
N ASN A 258 11.67 -1.47 -20.52
CA ASN A 258 12.09 -0.21 -19.89
C ASN A 258 11.54 1.04 -20.60
N ILE A 259 10.27 0.99 -20.98
CA ILE A 259 9.55 2.10 -21.61
C ILE A 259 8.84 2.93 -20.53
N ASP A 260 9.17 4.20 -20.47
CA ASP A 260 8.66 5.17 -19.49
C ASP A 260 7.37 5.86 -19.95
N GLU A 261 6.44 5.08 -20.51
CA GLU A 261 5.17 5.56 -21.03
C GLU A 261 3.97 4.92 -20.32
N ARG A 262 2.85 5.64 -20.28
CA ARG A 262 1.56 5.09 -19.85
C ARG A 262 1.11 4.01 -20.84
N ALA A 263 0.36 3.04 -20.32
CA ALA A 263 -0.11 1.91 -21.10
C ALA A 263 -1.45 2.15 -21.81
N TYR A 264 -2.01 3.36 -21.67
CA TYR A 264 -3.26 3.84 -22.28
C TYR A 264 -3.02 5.11 -23.09
#